data_AF-A0A7X9H7J7-F1
#
_entry.id   AF-A0A7X9H7J7-F1
#
_cell.length_a   1.000
_cell.length_b   1.000
_cell.length_c   1.000
_cell.angle_alpha   90.00
_cell.angle_beta   90.00
_cell.angle_gamma   90.00
#
_symmetry.space_group_name_H-M   'P 1'
#
loop_
_entity.id
_entity.type
_entity.pdbx_description
1 polymer ?
#
loop_
_entity_poly.entity_id
_entity_poly.type
_entity_poly.pdbx_seq_one_letter_code
_entity_poly.pdbx_strand_id
1 'polypeptide(L)'
;MQKRRTCSNCLKGTPININGDILCIEKGVVSADYLCSKHRFMPAFKSVRRRVNTCADCENFIIFDTLNVEDKAMGICHMFTVRKYDGKSRRVCSKFVKRRKNKVS
;
A
#
# COMPACT_ATOMS: atom_id res chain seq x y z
N MET A 1 -5.51 -26.38 15.80
CA MET A 1 -6.83 -25.73 15.80
C MET A 1 -7.22 -25.44 14.34
N GLN A 2 -8.22 -26.13 13.79
CA GLN A 2 -8.62 -25.94 12.38
C GLN A 2 -9.42 -24.62 12.27
N LYS A 3 -9.04 -23.73 11.34
CA LYS A 3 -9.79 -22.49 11.11
C LYS A 3 -11.15 -22.82 10.48
N ARG A 4 -12.25 -22.41 11.12
CA ARG A 4 -13.60 -22.56 10.59
C ARG A 4 -13.71 -21.84 9.24
N ARG A 5 -14.23 -22.50 8.21
CA ARG A 5 -14.45 -21.89 6.89
C ARG A 5 -15.64 -20.93 6.98
N THR A 6 -15.45 -19.71 6.51
CA THR A 6 -16.43 -18.62 6.55
C THR A 6 -16.18 -17.68 5.37
N CYS A 7 -17.15 -16.85 5.00
CA CYS A 7 -16.96 -15.86 3.95
C CYS A 7 -15.88 -14.83 4.32
N SER A 8 -15.63 -14.61 5.62
CA SER A 8 -14.52 -13.77 6.10
C SER A 8 -13.13 -14.28 5.76
N ASN A 9 -12.99 -15.57 5.48
CA ASN A 9 -11.74 -16.16 5.00
C ASN A 9 -11.89 -16.75 3.58
N CYS A 10 -12.83 -16.22 2.79
CA CYS A 10 -13.04 -16.63 1.41
C CYS A 10 -12.41 -15.64 0.42
N LEU A 11 -11.68 -16.14 -0.59
CA LEU A 11 -11.14 -15.36 -1.71
C LEU A 11 -12.20 -14.60 -2.51
N LYS A 12 -13.45 -15.07 -2.46
CA LYS A 12 -14.58 -14.51 -3.20
C LYS A 12 -15.37 -13.47 -2.40
N GLY A 13 -14.96 -13.20 -1.16
CA GLY A 13 -15.60 -12.24 -0.27
C GLY A 13 -14.83 -10.94 -0.23
N THR A 14 -15.51 -9.81 -0.46
CA THR A 14 -14.95 -8.48 -0.19
C THR A 14 -15.60 -7.91 1.07
N PRO A 15 -14.83 -7.57 2.12
CA PRO A 15 -15.41 -6.97 3.32
C PRO A 15 -16.00 -5.59 3.00
N ILE A 16 -17.21 -5.34 3.51
CA ILE A 16 -17.89 -4.04 3.43
C ILE A 16 -17.55 -3.27 4.71
N ASN A 17 -16.79 -2.18 4.57
CA ASN A 17 -16.25 -1.40 5.70
C ASN A 17 -17.30 -0.66 6.55
N ILE A 18 -18.59 -0.76 6.20
CA ILE A 18 -19.67 -0.02 6.87
C ILE A 18 -20.29 -0.88 7.99
N ASN A 19 -20.65 -2.13 7.67
CA ASN A 19 -21.46 -2.97 8.56
C ASN A 19 -20.79 -4.30 8.96
N GLY A 20 -19.57 -4.57 8.48
CA GLY A 20 -18.89 -5.85 8.74
C GLY A 20 -19.43 -7.03 7.92
N ASP A 21 -20.40 -6.79 7.04
CA ASP A 21 -20.86 -7.74 6.04
C ASP A 21 -19.83 -7.95 4.93
N ILE A 22 -20.04 -9.00 4.14
CA ILE A 22 -19.17 -9.41 3.05
C ILE A 22 -19.96 -9.44 1.77
N LEU A 23 -19.46 -8.77 0.74
CA LEU A 23 -19.93 -8.93 -0.62
C LEU A 23 -19.34 -10.22 -1.20
N CYS A 24 -20.14 -11.28 -1.23
CA CYS A 24 -19.82 -12.55 -1.86
C CYS A 24 -20.19 -12.52 -3.34
N ILE A 25 -19.23 -12.85 -4.22
CA ILE A 25 -19.46 -12.89 -5.69
C ILE A 25 -20.62 -13.82 -6.09
N GLU A 26 -20.89 -14.88 -5.33
CA GLU A 26 -21.90 -15.90 -5.69
C GLU A 26 -23.28 -15.64 -5.08
N LYS A 27 -23.35 -14.88 -3.98
CA LYS A 27 -24.57 -14.75 -3.14
C LYS A 27 -24.96 -13.31 -2.83
N GLY A 28 -24.14 -12.31 -3.19
CA GLY A 28 -24.36 -10.92 -2.82
C GLY A 28 -23.89 -10.63 -1.39
N VAL A 29 -24.59 -9.73 -0.69
CA VAL A 29 -24.24 -9.33 0.68
C VAL A 29 -24.59 -10.45 1.65
N VAL A 30 -23.60 -10.91 2.42
CA VAL A 30 -23.74 -11.98 3.42
C VAL A 30 -23.00 -11.62 4.69
N SER A 31 -23.42 -12.18 5.82
CA SER A 31 -22.72 -12.01 7.10
C SER A 31 -21.32 -12.64 7.06
N ALA A 32 -20.40 -12.13 7.89
CA ALA A 32 -19.00 -12.55 7.88
C ALA A 32 -18.78 -14.04 8.22
N ASP A 33 -19.70 -14.63 8.97
CA ASP A 33 -19.75 -16.03 9.41
C ASP A 33 -20.46 -16.97 8.43
N TYR A 34 -21.13 -16.43 7.39
CA TYR A 34 -21.79 -17.22 6.37
C TYR A 34 -20.79 -18.11 5.60
N LEU A 35 -21.19 -19.33 5.26
CA LEU A 35 -20.38 -20.24 4.44
C LEU A 35 -20.98 -20.40 3.04
N CYS A 36 -20.36 -19.80 2.03
CA CYS A 36 -20.78 -19.99 0.64
C CYS A 36 -20.45 -21.41 0.13
N SER A 37 -21.32 -21.95 -0.73
CA SER A 37 -21.23 -23.32 -1.25
C SER A 37 -19.93 -23.60 -2.01
N LYS A 38 -19.36 -22.59 -2.68
CA LYS A 38 -18.09 -22.67 -3.42
C LYS A 38 -16.97 -21.92 -2.70
N HIS A 39 -16.83 -22.14 -1.39
CA HIS A 39 -15.79 -21.51 -0.56
C HIS A 39 -14.40 -21.80 -1.10
N ARG A 40 -13.58 -20.76 -1.21
CA ARG A 40 -12.15 -20.86 -1.52
C ARG A 40 -11.38 -20.13 -0.45
N PHE A 41 -10.57 -20.86 0.30
CA PHE A 41 -9.81 -20.28 1.41
C PHE A 41 -8.88 -19.17 0.91
N MET A 42 -8.95 -18.00 1.53
CA MET A 42 -8.00 -16.92 1.32
C MET A 42 -6.64 -17.40 1.84
N PRO A 43 -5.66 -17.69 0.95
CA PRO A 43 -4.32 -18.00 1.41
C PRO A 43 -3.88 -16.82 2.26
N ALA A 44 -3.21 -17.11 3.38
CA ALA A 44 -2.65 -16.05 4.21
C ALA A 44 -1.73 -15.23 3.30
N PHE A 45 -2.23 -14.08 2.84
CA PHE A 45 -1.39 -13.08 2.23
C PHE A 45 -0.48 -12.66 3.37
N LYS A 46 0.70 -13.30 3.47
CA LYS A 46 1.86 -12.67 4.10
C LYS A 46 1.82 -11.29 3.49
N SER A 47 1.55 -10.30 4.33
CA SER A 47 1.47 -8.91 3.92
C SER A 47 2.78 -8.63 3.18
N VAL A 48 2.74 -8.76 1.86
CA VAL A 48 3.71 -8.13 0.99
C VAL A 48 3.38 -6.69 1.28
N ARG A 49 4.05 -6.13 2.30
CA ARG A 49 4.04 -4.72 2.61
C ARG A 49 4.46 -4.10 1.29
N ARG A 50 3.50 -3.75 0.44
CA ARG A 50 3.74 -3.07 -0.82
C ARG A 50 4.47 -1.84 -0.34
N ARG A 51 5.79 -1.80 -0.54
CA ARG A 51 6.58 -0.63 -0.20
C ARG A 51 5.93 0.49 -0.98
N VAL A 52 5.24 1.37 -0.27
CA VAL A 52 4.62 2.54 -0.86
C VAL A 52 5.79 3.43 -1.22
N ASN A 53 6.03 3.62 -2.51
CA ASN A 53 7.07 4.52 -2.95
C ASN A 53 6.71 5.95 -2.50
N THR A 54 7.71 6.64 -2.01
CA THR A 54 7.62 8.01 -1.51
C THR A 54 8.34 8.96 -2.47
N CYS A 55 8.15 10.27 -2.31
CA CYS A 55 8.87 11.25 -3.10
C CYS A 55 10.39 11.09 -2.99
N ALA A 56 10.92 10.62 -1.85
CA ALA A 56 12.34 10.30 -1.68
C ALA A 56 12.85 9.21 -2.64
N ASP A 57 11.97 8.33 -3.14
CA ASP A 57 12.31 7.30 -4.11
C ASP A 57 12.27 7.80 -5.57
N CYS A 58 11.92 9.07 -5.80
CA CYS A 58 11.73 9.67 -7.12
C CYS A 58 13.00 10.39 -7.61
N GLU A 59 13.32 10.26 -8.91
CA GLU A 59 14.39 11.03 -9.57
C GLU A 59 14.08 12.52 -9.64
N ASN A 60 12.79 12.87 -9.72
CA ASN A 60 12.34 14.25 -9.78
C ASN A 60 12.34 14.96 -8.42
N PHE A 61 12.68 14.26 -7.34
CA PHE A 61 12.81 14.84 -6.01
C PHE A 61 14.29 15.13 -5.72
N ILE A 62 14.58 16.40 -5.46
CA ILE A 62 15.93 16.90 -5.17
C ILE A 62 16.03 17.01 -3.65
N ILE A 63 16.88 16.18 -3.06
CA ILE A 63 17.15 16.17 -1.62
C ILE A 63 18.22 17.22 -1.34
N PHE A 64 17.99 18.06 -0.32
CA PHE A 64 19.03 18.95 0.19
C PHE A 64 19.84 18.18 1.23
N ASP A 65 21.16 18.09 1.03
CA ASP A 65 22.03 17.39 1.97
C ASP A 65 22.23 18.28 3.20
N THR A 66 21.46 18.01 4.24
CA THR A 66 21.58 18.65 5.55
C THR A 66 22.53 17.83 6.41
N LEU A 67 23.44 18.51 7.12
CA LEU A 67 24.39 17.88 8.07
C LEU A 67 23.69 17.06 9.17
N ASN A 68 22.39 17.29 9.40
CA ASN A 68 21.57 16.56 10.36
C ASN A 68 21.02 15.26 9.76
N VAL A 69 21.24 14.15 10.48
CA VAL A 69 20.84 12.79 10.07
C VAL A 69 19.31 12.64 9.97
N GLU A 70 18.56 13.45 10.72
CA GLU A 70 17.09 13.43 10.75
C GLU A 70 16.47 14.10 9.51
N ASP A 71 17.17 15.06 8.89
CA ASP A 71 16.70 15.84 7.75
C ASP A 71 17.07 15.25 6.38
N LYS A 72 17.61 14.02 6.33
CA LYS A 72 18.10 13.32 5.12
C LYS A 72 17.08 13.09 3.99
N ALA A 73 15.86 13.62 4.09
CA ALA A 73 14.83 13.55 3.05
C ALA A 73 14.09 14.87 2.82
N MET A 74 14.54 15.99 3.40
CA MET A 74 14.03 17.32 3.06
C MET A 74 14.47 17.70 1.65
N GLY A 75 13.52 18.17 0.85
CA GLY A 75 13.78 18.45 -0.55
C GLY A 75 12.64 19.16 -1.26
N ILE A 76 12.76 19.30 -2.57
CA ILE A 76 11.74 19.85 -3.46
C ILE A 76 11.46 18.89 -4.61
N CYS A 77 10.28 18.98 -5.22
CA CYS A 77 10.01 18.30 -6.47
C CYS A 77 10.04 19.33 -7.60
N HIS A 78 11.05 19.22 -8.46
CA HIS A 78 11.28 20.19 -9.54
C HIS A 78 10.10 20.29 -10.53
N MET A 79 9.29 19.23 -10.63
CA MET A 79 8.12 19.17 -11.52
C MET A 79 6.85 19.85 -10.96
N PHE A 80 6.74 20.02 -9.64
CA PHE A 80 5.45 20.42 -9.02
C PHE A 80 5.55 21.55 -8.00
N THR A 81 6.65 21.65 -7.25
CA THR A 81 6.74 22.63 -6.18
C THR A 81 8.17 23.05 -5.90
N VAL A 82 8.34 24.36 -5.72
CA VAL A 82 9.55 24.99 -5.20
C VAL A 82 9.61 25.00 -3.67
N ARG A 83 8.53 24.56 -2.98
CA ARG A 83 8.47 24.55 -1.51
C ARG A 83 9.13 23.31 -0.94
N LYS A 84 9.95 23.50 0.09
CA LYS A 84 10.63 22.41 0.80
C LYS A 84 9.62 21.54 1.55
N TYR A 85 9.77 20.23 1.44
CA TYR A 85 8.97 19.25 2.19
C TYR A 85 9.76 17.96 2.44
N ASP A 86 9.32 17.18 3.42
CA ASP A 86 9.88 15.85 3.67
C ASP A 86 9.38 14.83 2.63
N GLY A 87 10.33 14.33 1.83
CA GLY A 87 10.10 13.35 0.79
C GLY A 87 9.67 11.97 1.28
N LYS A 88 9.88 11.61 2.55
CA LYS A 88 9.42 10.33 3.14
C LYS A 88 7.95 10.35 3.52
N SER A 89 7.45 11.51 3.96
CA SER A 89 6.05 11.67 4.36
C SER A 89 5.06 11.66 3.19
N ARG A 90 5.50 12.09 2.00
CA ARG A 90 4.64 12.21 0.81
C ARG A 90 4.74 11.01 -0.12
N ARG A 91 3.57 10.49 -0.53
CA ARG A 91 3.45 9.50 -1.60
C ARG A 91 3.82 10.12 -2.95
N VAL A 92 4.27 9.27 -3.87
CA VAL A 92 4.64 9.67 -5.23
C VAL A 92 3.43 10.18 -6.02
N CYS A 93 3.69 11.11 -6.95
CA CYS A 93 2.70 11.64 -7.88
C CYS A 93 2.65 10.82 -9.19
N SER A 94 1.80 11.24 -10.13
CA SER A 94 1.64 10.62 -11.44
C SER A 94 2.87 10.72 -12.36
N LYS A 95 3.85 11.60 -12.05
CA LYS A 95 5.13 11.74 -12.76
C LYS A 95 6.29 11.06 -12.04
N PHE A 96 5.99 10.01 -11.28
CA PHE A 96 7.00 9.23 -10.57
C PHE A 96 7.99 8.58 -11.54
N VAL A 97 9.27 8.78 -11.28
CA VAL A 97 10.37 8.06 -11.94
C VAL A 97 11.25 7.48 -10.85
N LYS A 98 11.39 6.15 -10.80
CA LYS A 98 12.10 5.46 -9.72
C LYS A 98 13.60 5.74 -9.80
N ARG A 99 14.17 6.26 -8.72
CA ARG A 99 15.60 6.54 -8.61
C ARG A 99 16.43 5.27 -8.78
N ARG A 100 17.28 5.24 -9.81
CA ARG A 100 18.27 4.17 -10.00
C ARG A 100 19.39 4.33 -8.98
N LYS A 101 19.67 3.28 -8.21
CA LYS A 101 20.88 3.22 -7.38
C LYS A 101 22.06 2.92 -8.31
N ASN A 102 22.81 3.93 -8.73
CA ASN A 102 24.12 3.69 -9.30
C ASN A 102 25.01 3.17 -8.17
N LYS A 103 25.34 1.88 -8.20
CA LYS A 103 26.48 1.38 -7.44
C LYS A 103 27.71 2.01 -8.09
N VAL A 104 28.31 2.99 -7.44
CA VAL A 104 29.68 3.37 -7.75
C VAL A 104 30.53 2.21 -7.20
N SER A 105 31.08 1.41 -8.11
CA SER A 105 32.08 0.39 -7.81
C SER A 105 33.44 1.01 -7.57
#